data_AF-A0A6P8H7C0-F1
#
_entry.id   AF-A0A6P8H7C0-F1
#
_cell.length_a   1.000
_cell.length_b   1.000
_cell.length_c   1.000
_cell.angle_alpha   90.00
_cell.angle_beta   90.00
_cell.angle_gamma   90.00
#
_symmetry.space_group_name_H-M   'P 1'
#
loop_
_entity.id
_entity.type
_entity.pdbx_description
1 polymer ?
#
loop_
_entity_poly.entity_id
_entity_poly.type
_entity_poly.pdbx_seq_one_letter_code
_entity_poly.pdbx_strand_id
1 'polypeptide(L)'
;MFRAKDLVKLGRQVIHGYKKSGPLSSPWSVPLYSKVHFFSSDNGLKVEEAKRLNWQGRVDLAAAFRGLESMNFHEGICNHLSLVVPASNGDGKIMLMLPYGYHWSEAKPDLLVGVNFKGEVVEGQEEVEASAWTIHLGIHKARPDALCVFHLHPPYVTALGKGGLHEQDLTCNSNPF
;
A
#
# COMPACT_ATOMS: atom_id res chain seq x y z
N MET A 1 -20.99 -10.87 -30.28
CA MET A 1 -20.04 -10.17 -31.16
C MET A 1 -20.34 -8.69 -31.08
N PHE A 2 -19.64 -7.95 -30.22
CA PHE A 2 -19.88 -6.52 -30.01
C PHE A 2 -18.57 -5.76 -30.22
N ARG A 3 -18.63 -4.74 -31.09
CA ARG A 3 -17.48 -3.96 -31.57
C ARG A 3 -17.25 -2.74 -30.68
N ALA A 4 -15.98 -2.38 -30.50
CA ALA A 4 -15.52 -1.18 -29.80
C ALA A 4 -15.90 0.10 -30.56
N LYS A 5 -17.04 0.73 -30.24
CA LYS A 5 -17.31 2.14 -30.56
C LYS A 5 -18.46 2.86 -29.82
N ASP A 6 -19.14 2.25 -28.84
CA ASP A 6 -20.39 2.83 -28.28
C ASP A 6 -20.34 3.35 -26.82
N LEU A 7 -19.17 3.71 -26.25
CA LEU A 7 -19.12 4.29 -24.89
C LEU A 7 -18.26 5.56 -24.77
N VAL A 8 -18.45 6.51 -25.69
CA VAL A 8 -18.01 7.91 -25.51
C VAL A 8 -19.21 8.82 -25.72
N LYS A 9 -20.13 8.85 -24.76
CA LYS A 9 -21.20 9.86 -24.63
C LYS A 9 -21.91 9.78 -23.27
N LEU A 10 -21.14 10.00 -22.20
CA LEU A 10 -21.68 10.42 -20.90
C LEU A 10 -20.58 11.19 -20.16
N GLY A 11 -20.43 12.47 -20.55
CA GLY A 11 -19.36 13.32 -20.02
C GLY A 11 -19.24 14.64 -20.77
N ARG A 12 -20.36 15.32 -21.04
CA ARG A 12 -20.31 16.70 -21.55
C ARG A 12 -21.66 17.41 -21.37
N GLN A 13 -21.77 18.06 -20.21
CA GLN A 13 -22.72 19.09 -19.74
C GLN A 13 -22.71 18.87 -18.22
N VAL A 14 -21.89 19.55 -17.44
CA VAL A 14 -22.12 20.92 -16.98
C VAL A 14 -20.76 21.60 -16.75
N ILE A 15 -20.37 22.51 -17.64
CA ILE A 15 -19.30 23.49 -17.38
C ILE A 15 -19.78 24.80 -17.96
N HIS A 16 -20.64 25.51 -17.24
CA HIS A 16 -20.88 26.95 -17.37
C HIS A 16 -21.74 27.40 -16.18
N GLY A 17 -21.09 28.08 -15.21
CA GLY A 17 -21.78 28.71 -14.09
C GLY A 17 -21.20 28.35 -12.72
N TYR A 18 -20.01 28.85 -12.39
CA TYR A 18 -19.61 28.99 -10.99
C TYR A 18 -19.00 30.37 -10.76
N LYS A 19 -19.83 31.29 -10.25
CA LYS A 19 -19.38 32.56 -9.65
C LYS A 19 -18.62 32.22 -8.36
N LYS A 20 -17.47 32.86 -8.15
CA LYS A 20 -16.72 32.83 -6.88
C LYS A 20 -17.57 33.44 -5.76
N SER A 21 -17.95 32.64 -4.77
CA SER A 21 -18.32 33.12 -3.43
C SER A 21 -18.25 31.99 -2.40
N GLY A 22 -17.37 32.12 -1.40
CA GLY A 22 -17.31 31.26 -0.20
C GLY A 22 -16.08 30.34 -0.12
N PRO A 23 -15.57 30.04 1.10
CA PRO A 23 -14.41 29.17 1.27
C PRO A 23 -14.74 27.73 0.83
N LEU A 24 -13.87 27.15 0.00
CA LEU A 24 -14.03 25.79 -0.53
C LEU A 24 -13.92 24.74 0.60
N SER A 25 -15.03 24.13 1.00
CA SER A 25 -15.02 22.79 1.58
C SER A 25 -14.95 21.78 0.42
N SER A 26 -13.88 21.00 0.32
CA SER A 26 -13.68 20.07 -0.80
C SER A 26 -14.65 18.88 -0.72
N PRO A 27 -15.21 18.41 -1.86
CA PRO A 27 -16.03 17.20 -1.91
C PRO A 27 -15.21 15.90 -1.76
N TRP A 28 -13.88 16.01 -1.63
CA TRP A 28 -12.95 14.90 -1.39
C TRP A 28 -12.55 14.78 0.08
N SER A 29 -13.38 15.30 0.99
CA SER A 29 -13.19 15.14 2.42
C SER A 29 -13.53 13.70 2.82
N VAL A 30 -12.69 12.75 2.42
CA VAL A 30 -12.64 11.44 3.06
C VAL A 30 -12.23 11.70 4.51
N PRO A 31 -13.00 11.25 5.52
CA PRO A 31 -12.53 11.30 6.89
C PRO A 31 -11.18 10.58 6.93
N LEU A 32 -10.12 11.28 7.33
CA LEU A 32 -8.78 10.72 7.49
C LEU A 32 -8.81 9.75 8.68
N TYR A 33 -9.42 8.58 8.51
CA TYR A 33 -9.55 7.57 9.54
C TYR A 33 -8.39 6.59 9.45
N SER A 34 -7.18 7.09 9.73
CA SER A 34 -6.13 6.31 10.35
C SER A 34 -5.03 7.28 10.79
N LYS A 35 -4.93 7.49 12.11
CA LYS A 35 -3.61 7.78 12.67
C LYS A 35 -2.80 6.53 12.39
N VAL A 36 -1.86 6.59 11.44
CA VAL A 36 -0.73 5.67 11.43
C VAL A 36 -0.07 5.88 12.80
N HIS A 37 -0.30 4.94 13.70
CA HIS A 37 0.19 5.06 15.05
C HIS A 37 1.71 4.92 15.00
N PHE A 38 2.43 5.98 15.34
CA PHE A 38 3.87 5.91 15.55
C PHE A 38 4.11 5.30 16.93
N PHE A 39 4.73 4.13 16.99
CA PHE A 39 5.05 3.45 18.24
C PHE A 39 6.53 3.66 18.58
N SER A 40 6.80 4.30 19.73
CA SER A 40 8.16 4.42 20.28
C SER A 40 8.59 3.06 20.82
N SER A 41 9.84 2.68 20.54
CA SER A 41 10.41 1.35 20.84
C SER A 41 10.83 1.17 22.30
N ASP A 42 10.70 2.20 23.14
CA ASP A 42 11.56 2.33 24.32
C ASP A 42 10.98 1.67 25.58
N ASN A 43 9.72 1.24 25.55
CA ASN A 43 9.11 0.36 26.54
C ASN A 43 8.12 -0.55 25.79
N GLY A 44 8.27 -1.87 25.93
CA GLY A 44 7.43 -2.86 25.23
C GLY A 44 5.94 -2.50 25.33
N LEU A 45 5.26 -2.53 24.18
CA LEU A 45 3.82 -2.27 24.14
C LEU A 45 3.10 -3.33 24.97
N LYS A 46 2.04 -2.93 25.68
CA LYS A 46 1.15 -3.90 26.32
C LYS A 46 0.64 -4.86 25.24
N VAL A 47 0.68 -6.16 25.51
CA VAL A 47 0.31 -7.21 24.54
C VAL A 47 -1.04 -6.93 23.87
N GLU A 48 -2.06 -6.52 24.63
CA GLU A 48 -3.38 -6.22 24.08
C GLU A 48 -3.39 -5.01 23.14
N GLU A 49 -2.59 -3.99 23.43
CA GLU A 49 -2.42 -2.86 22.53
C GLU A 49 -1.65 -3.26 21.26
N ALA A 50 -0.59 -4.08 21.41
CA ALA A 50 0.18 -4.59 20.28
C ALA A 50 -0.69 -5.46 19.34
N LYS A 51 -1.50 -6.36 19.88
CA LYS A 51 -2.51 -7.13 19.12
C LYS A 51 -3.48 -6.22 18.36
N ARG A 52 -4.02 -5.19 19.02
CA ARG A 52 -4.96 -4.25 18.39
C ARG A 52 -4.32 -3.52 17.21
N LEU A 53 -3.09 -3.04 17.38
CA LEU A 53 -2.35 -2.30 16.37
C LEU A 53 -1.90 -3.18 15.20
N ASN A 54 -1.43 -4.39 15.52
CA ASN A 54 -1.11 -5.42 14.54
C ASN A 54 -2.35 -5.76 13.68
N TRP A 55 -3.50 -6.02 14.33
CA TRP A 55 -4.75 -6.29 13.65
C TRP A 55 -5.20 -5.14 12.75
N GLN A 56 -5.13 -3.90 13.25
CA GLN A 56 -5.46 -2.73 12.43
C GLN A 56 -4.55 -2.63 11.20
N GLY A 57 -3.24 -2.86 11.36
CA GLY A 57 -2.32 -2.87 10.23
C GLY A 57 -2.62 -3.98 9.22
N ARG A 58 -3.09 -5.15 9.66
CA ARG A 58 -3.56 -6.22 8.77
C ARG A 58 -4.79 -5.79 7.97
N VAL A 59 -5.74 -5.11 8.61
CA VAL A 59 -6.93 -4.54 7.95
C VAL A 59 -6.53 -3.50 6.91
N ASP A 60 -5.67 -2.56 7.28
CA ASP A 60 -5.24 -1.47 6.40
C ASP A 60 -4.45 -2.01 5.20
N LEU A 61 -3.54 -2.96 5.42
CA LEU A 61 -2.74 -3.55 4.35
C LEU A 61 -3.61 -4.39 3.40
N ALA A 62 -4.55 -5.19 3.92
CA ALA A 62 -5.50 -5.93 3.08
C ALA A 62 -6.38 -5.00 2.25
N ALA A 63 -6.81 -3.86 2.82
CA ALA A 63 -7.53 -2.83 2.09
C ALA A 63 -6.67 -2.19 0.99
N ALA A 64 -5.39 -1.93 1.25
CA ALA A 64 -4.46 -1.39 0.27
C ALA A 64 -4.27 -2.33 -0.94
N PHE A 65 -4.06 -3.63 -0.70
CA PHE A 65 -3.99 -4.64 -1.76
C PHE A 65 -5.21 -4.60 -2.66
N ARG A 66 -6.42 -4.64 -2.08
CA ARG A 66 -7.68 -4.62 -2.84
C ARG A 66 -7.93 -3.27 -3.53
N GLY A 67 -7.55 -2.16 -2.90
CA GLY A 67 -7.64 -0.83 -3.50
C GLY A 67 -6.77 -0.73 -4.75
N LEU A 68 -5.52 -1.17 -4.68
CA LEU A 68 -4.60 -1.19 -5.81
C LEU A 68 -5.01 -2.20 -6.90
N GLU A 69 -5.61 -3.33 -6.52
CA GLU A 69 -6.22 -4.27 -7.45
C GLU A 69 -7.35 -3.63 -8.24
N SER A 70 -8.24 -2.86 -7.59
CA SER A 70 -9.32 -2.14 -8.28
C SER A 70 -8.83 -1.08 -9.28
N MET A 71 -7.56 -0.66 -9.14
CA MET A 71 -6.87 0.25 -10.05
C MET A 71 -5.98 -0.48 -11.07
N ASN A 72 -6.01 -1.82 -11.08
CA ASN A 72 -5.26 -2.68 -11.99
C ASN A 72 -3.72 -2.54 -11.88
N PHE A 73 -3.20 -2.31 -10.66
CA PHE A 73 -1.76 -2.17 -10.37
C PHE A 73 -1.07 -3.46 -9.89
N HIS A 74 -1.79 -4.57 -9.86
CA HIS A 74 -1.36 -5.82 -9.22
C HIS A 74 -0.37 -6.67 -10.05
N GLU A 75 -0.38 -6.56 -11.38
CA GLU A 75 0.38 -7.44 -12.32
C GLU A 75 0.29 -8.93 -11.96
N GLY A 76 -0.94 -9.44 -11.87
CA GLY A 76 -1.20 -10.80 -11.40
C GLY A 76 -0.80 -10.96 -9.92
N ILE A 77 0.22 -11.81 -9.67
CA ILE A 77 0.79 -12.07 -8.35
C ILE A 77 2.20 -11.48 -8.18
N CYS A 78 2.71 -10.75 -9.18
CA CYS A 78 4.13 -10.40 -9.31
C CYS A 78 4.55 -9.10 -8.60
N ASN A 79 3.76 -8.61 -7.64
CA ASN A 79 4.06 -7.41 -6.85
C ASN A 79 3.92 -7.69 -5.36
N HIS A 80 4.51 -6.82 -4.52
CA HIS A 80 4.47 -6.99 -3.07
C HIS A 80 4.40 -5.66 -2.32
N LEU A 81 3.58 -5.65 -1.27
CA LEU A 81 3.41 -4.54 -0.34
C LEU A 81 3.81 -5.01 1.05
N SER A 82 4.40 -4.13 1.85
CA SER A 82 4.70 -4.41 3.25
C SER A 82 4.29 -3.27 4.18
N LEU A 83 3.99 -3.64 5.43
CA LEU A 83 3.70 -2.69 6.51
C LEU A 83 4.38 -3.15 7.81
N VAL A 84 5.16 -2.27 8.42
CA VAL A 84 5.78 -2.50 9.73
C VAL A 84 4.79 -2.20 10.84
N VAL A 85 4.56 -3.17 11.71
CA VAL A 85 3.65 -3.09 12.86
C VAL A 85 4.30 -3.70 14.10
N PRO A 86 3.74 -3.47 15.31
CA PRO A 86 4.14 -4.23 16.49
C PRO A 86 3.86 -5.71 16.31
N ALA A 87 4.75 -6.57 16.81
CA ALA A 87 4.43 -7.98 16.93
C ALA A 87 3.25 -8.17 17.90
N SER A 88 2.35 -9.10 17.59
CA SER A 88 1.15 -9.39 18.37
C SER A 88 1.46 -9.87 19.80
N ASN A 89 2.65 -10.41 20.03
CA ASN A 89 3.15 -10.77 21.36
C ASN A 89 3.65 -9.57 22.19
N GLY A 90 3.66 -8.36 21.62
CA GLY A 90 4.15 -7.13 22.26
C GLY A 90 5.67 -6.92 22.21
N ASP A 91 6.43 -7.86 21.63
CA ASP A 91 7.88 -7.82 21.59
C ASP A 91 8.40 -7.42 20.21
N GLY A 92 8.85 -6.18 20.11
CA GLY A 92 9.45 -5.63 18.89
C GLY A 92 8.47 -5.39 17.75
N LYS A 93 9.02 -5.36 16.54
CA LYS A 93 8.30 -5.03 15.31
C LYS A 93 8.46 -6.14 14.29
N ILE A 94 7.44 -6.32 13.48
CA ILE A 94 7.41 -7.24 12.35
C ILE A 94 6.93 -6.49 11.10
N MET A 95 7.19 -7.10 9.96
CA MET A 95 6.72 -6.64 8.67
C MET A 95 5.59 -7.57 8.21
N LEU A 96 4.39 -7.01 8.01
CA LEU A 96 3.26 -7.72 7.42
C LEU A 96 3.41 -7.80 5.90
N MET A 97 3.07 -8.96 5.33
CA MET A 97 3.06 -9.21 3.89
C MET A 97 1.93 -10.16 3.50
N LEU A 98 1.52 -10.11 2.22
CA LEU A 98 0.68 -11.14 1.63
C LEU A 98 1.55 -12.36 1.26
N PRO A 99 1.15 -13.59 1.59
CA PRO A 99 1.90 -14.79 1.21
C PRO A 99 2.01 -14.96 -0.31
N TYR A 100 3.01 -15.73 -0.73
CA TYR A 100 3.21 -16.03 -2.14
C TYR A 100 2.04 -16.83 -2.73
N GLY A 101 1.70 -16.57 -4.00
CA GLY A 101 0.70 -17.33 -4.75
C GLY A 101 -0.74 -16.81 -4.65
N TYR A 102 -1.01 -15.80 -3.82
CA TYR A 102 -2.33 -15.19 -3.70
C TYR A 102 -2.48 -13.96 -4.60
N HIS A 103 -3.62 -13.86 -5.27
CA HIS A 103 -3.98 -12.65 -5.99
C HIS A 103 -4.39 -11.54 -5.02
N TRP A 104 -4.16 -10.27 -5.39
CA TRP A 104 -4.41 -9.13 -4.51
C TRP A 104 -5.89 -8.94 -4.12
N SER A 105 -6.81 -9.41 -4.95
CA SER A 105 -8.25 -9.46 -4.64
C SER A 105 -8.59 -10.42 -3.50
N GLU A 106 -7.72 -11.40 -3.22
CA GLU A 106 -7.90 -12.41 -2.18
C GLU A 106 -7.37 -11.96 -0.81
N ALA A 107 -6.62 -10.84 -0.78
CA ALA A 107 -6.01 -10.32 0.43
C ALA A 107 -7.05 -10.16 1.55
N LYS A 108 -6.79 -10.75 2.72
CA LYS A 108 -7.62 -10.68 3.93
C LYS A 108 -6.71 -10.45 5.14
N PRO A 109 -7.18 -9.78 6.21
CA PRO A 109 -6.36 -9.52 7.39
C PRO A 109 -5.74 -10.79 8.00
N ASP A 110 -6.53 -11.86 8.10
CA ASP A 110 -6.11 -13.16 8.65
C ASP A 110 -5.14 -13.94 7.74
N LEU A 111 -5.12 -13.62 6.45
CA LEU A 111 -4.25 -14.28 5.47
C LEU A 111 -2.82 -13.70 5.50
N LEU A 112 -2.66 -12.46 5.95
CA LEU A 112 -1.35 -11.81 6.01
C LEU A 112 -0.42 -12.57 6.97
N VAL A 113 0.88 -12.53 6.68
CA VAL A 113 1.91 -13.13 7.52
C VAL A 113 2.84 -12.06 8.06
N GLY A 114 3.40 -12.30 9.24
CA GLY A 114 4.34 -11.42 9.91
C GLY A 114 5.75 -11.96 9.83
N VAL A 115 6.65 -11.19 9.23
CA VAL A 115 8.07 -11.54 9.07
C VAL A 115 8.91 -10.66 10.01
N ASN A 116 9.79 -11.27 10.79
CA ASN A 116 10.71 -10.53 11.63
C ASN A 116 11.87 -9.92 10.81
N PHE A 117 12.67 -9.05 11.42
CA PHE A 117 13.80 -8.41 10.74
C PHE A 117 15.00 -9.34 10.46
N LYS A 118 14.89 -10.63 10.82
CA LYS A 118 15.82 -11.69 10.41
C LYS A 118 15.36 -12.45 9.16
N GLY A 119 14.16 -12.18 8.66
CA GLY A 119 13.58 -12.87 7.50
C GLY A 119 12.78 -14.13 7.86
N GLU A 120 12.45 -14.33 9.14
CA GLU A 120 11.70 -15.50 9.60
C GLU A 120 10.22 -15.14 9.74
N VAL A 121 9.33 -16.02 9.26
CA VAL A 121 7.88 -15.89 9.52
C VAL A 121 7.62 -16.22 10.99
N VAL A 122 7.12 -15.24 11.73
CA VAL A 122 6.82 -15.34 13.18
C VAL A 122 5.33 -15.25 13.49
N GLU A 123 4.52 -14.82 12.52
CA GLU A 123 3.06 -14.82 12.62
C GLU A 123 2.42 -15.33 11.32
N GLY A 124 1.44 -16.24 11.44
CA GLY A 124 0.82 -16.93 10.32
C GLY A 124 1.53 -18.24 9.97
N GLN A 125 1.07 -18.92 8.92
CA GLN A 125 1.53 -20.27 8.56
C GLN A 125 2.05 -20.39 7.13
N GLU A 126 1.82 -19.38 6.30
CA GLU A 126 2.14 -19.41 4.88
C GLU A 126 3.56 -18.89 4.60
N GLU A 127 4.11 -19.29 3.45
CA GLU A 127 5.43 -18.86 3.02
C GLU A 127 5.39 -17.50 2.32
N VAL A 128 6.46 -16.72 2.53
CA VAL A 128 6.68 -15.45 1.85
C VAL A 128 7.75 -15.63 0.78
N GLU A 129 7.53 -15.03 -0.39
CA GLU A 129 8.50 -15.04 -1.47
C GLU A 129 9.81 -14.38 -1.02
N ALA A 130 10.93 -15.06 -1.29
CA ALA A 130 12.23 -14.70 -0.72
C ALA A 130 12.73 -13.32 -1.20
N SER A 131 12.52 -13.00 -2.47
CA SER A 131 12.95 -11.73 -3.05
C SER A 131 12.17 -10.54 -2.47
N ALA A 132 10.87 -10.72 -2.24
CA ALA A 132 9.96 -9.71 -1.73
C ALA A 132 10.35 -9.26 -0.33
N TRP A 133 10.56 -10.20 0.60
CA TRP A 133 10.97 -9.82 1.95
C TRP A 133 12.42 -9.31 1.98
N THR A 134 13.32 -9.81 1.13
CA THR A 134 14.72 -9.36 1.10
C THR A 134 14.81 -7.87 0.74
N ILE A 135 14.10 -7.42 -0.29
CA ILE A 135 14.07 -6.02 -0.72
C ILE A 135 13.43 -5.14 0.37
N HIS A 136 12.26 -5.54 0.87
CA HIS A 136 11.50 -4.73 1.82
C HIS A 136 12.19 -4.63 3.19
N LEU A 137 12.76 -5.72 3.71
CA LEU A 137 13.56 -5.67 4.94
C LEU A 137 14.79 -4.77 4.79
N GLY A 138 15.45 -4.79 3.63
CA GLY A 138 16.56 -3.87 3.35
C GLY A 138 16.15 -2.41 3.48
N ILE A 139 15.00 -2.05 2.89
CA ILE A 139 14.44 -0.70 2.97
C ILE A 139 14.05 -0.35 4.40
N HIS A 140 13.29 -1.18 5.10
CA HIS A 140 12.85 -0.90 6.47
C HIS A 140 14.02 -0.83 7.47
N LYS A 141 15.10 -1.59 7.25
CA LYS A 141 16.34 -1.48 8.05
C LYS A 141 17.08 -0.17 7.78
N ALA A 142 17.21 0.23 6.51
CA ALA A 142 17.88 1.46 6.13
C ALA A 142 17.05 2.71 6.47
N ARG A 143 15.73 2.59 6.49
CA ARG A 143 14.76 3.66 6.73
C ARG A 143 13.71 3.22 7.76
N PRO A 144 14.04 3.26 9.06
CA PRO A 144 13.09 2.89 10.12
C PRO A 144 11.83 3.77 10.17
N ASP A 145 11.86 4.93 9.54
CA ASP A 145 10.73 5.84 9.37
C ASP A 145 9.79 5.43 8.22
N ALA A 146 10.27 4.65 7.25
CA ALA A 146 9.45 4.09 6.19
C ALA A 146 8.67 2.89 6.71
N LEU A 147 7.49 3.11 7.27
CA LEU A 147 6.65 2.03 7.82
C LEU A 147 5.96 1.20 6.74
N CYS A 148 5.72 1.77 5.56
CA CYS A 148 4.99 1.13 4.48
C CYS A 148 5.80 1.22 3.19
N VAL A 149 5.93 0.12 2.46
CA VAL A 149 6.66 0.07 1.19
C VAL A 149 5.83 -0.68 0.16
N PHE A 150 5.63 -0.05 -1.00
CA PHE A 150 4.90 -0.61 -2.12
C PHE A 150 5.84 -0.83 -3.30
N HIS A 151 5.97 -2.08 -3.74
CA HIS A 151 6.64 -2.42 -4.98
C HIS A 151 5.60 -2.77 -6.03
N LEU A 152 5.61 -2.02 -7.12
CA LEU A 152 4.62 -2.09 -8.20
C LEU A 152 5.33 -2.12 -9.56
N HIS A 153 4.73 -2.81 -10.53
CA HIS A 153 5.17 -2.84 -11.93
C HIS A 153 4.10 -2.19 -12.84
N PRO A 154 3.70 -0.93 -12.63
CA PRO A 154 2.68 -0.32 -13.47
C PRO A 154 3.23 -0.15 -14.90
N PRO A 155 2.51 -0.60 -15.94
CA PRO A 155 3.06 -0.73 -17.30
C PRO A 155 3.74 0.54 -17.84
N TYR A 156 3.16 1.71 -17.55
CA TYR A 156 3.70 2.99 -17.98
C TYR A 156 5.05 3.33 -17.32
N VAL A 157 5.19 3.07 -16.02
CA VAL A 157 6.45 3.32 -15.28
C VAL A 157 7.49 2.27 -15.66
N THR A 158 7.10 1.01 -15.82
CA THR A 158 7.99 -0.06 -16.30
C THR A 158 8.56 0.28 -17.68
N ALA A 159 7.76 0.87 -18.58
CA ALA A 159 8.23 1.33 -19.87
C ALA A 159 9.22 2.50 -19.76
N LEU A 160 8.96 3.49 -18.90
CA LEU A 160 9.86 4.63 -18.66
C LEU A 160 11.20 4.21 -18.06
N GLY A 161 11.18 3.30 -17.07
CA GLY A 161 12.39 2.81 -16.41
C GLY A 161 13.36 2.11 -17.38
N LYS A 162 12.84 1.40 -18.39
CA LYS A 162 13.67 0.80 -19.45
C LYS A 162 14.27 1.82 -20.42
N GLY A 163 13.62 2.97 -20.59
CA GLY A 163 14.07 4.02 -21.50
C GLY A 163 15.18 4.91 -20.95
N GLY A 164 15.54 4.79 -19.66
CA GLY A 164 16.47 5.69 -19.00
C GLY A 164 15.99 7.15 -18.96
N LEU A 165 14.68 7.37 -19.14
CA LEU A 165 14.06 8.68 -19.13
C LEU A 165 13.86 9.14 -17.69
N HIS A 166 14.25 10.37 -17.39
CA HIS A 166 14.06 10.98 -16.09
C HIS A 166 12.59 11.41 -15.93
N GLU A 167 11.94 11.00 -14.85
CA GLU A 167 10.50 11.23 -14.60
C GLU A 167 10.13 12.73 -14.48
N GLN A 168 11.12 13.59 -14.23
CA GLN A 168 10.94 14.99 -13.85
C GLN A 168 10.31 15.89 -14.93
N ASP A 169 10.15 15.41 -16.17
CA ASP A 169 9.75 16.25 -17.30
C ASP A 169 8.29 16.05 -17.76
N LEU A 170 7.49 15.20 -17.11
CA LEU A 170 6.27 14.65 -17.73
C LEU A 170 4.93 15.13 -17.15
N THR A 171 4.85 15.61 -15.90
CA THR A 171 3.56 16.09 -15.33
C THR A 171 3.75 17.19 -14.27
N CYS A 172 2.66 17.90 -13.91
CA CYS A 172 2.65 18.84 -12.78
C CYS A 172 2.73 18.17 -11.39
N ASN A 173 2.68 16.84 -11.32
CA ASN A 173 2.69 16.07 -10.08
C ASN A 173 4.09 15.55 -9.70
N SER A 174 5.07 15.64 -10.62
CA SER A 174 6.48 15.35 -10.37
C SER A 174 7.21 16.59 -9.82
N ASN A 175 6.67 17.16 -8.74
CA ASN A 175 7.22 18.40 -8.17
C ASN A 175 8.31 18.07 -7.14
N PRO A 176 9.54 18.60 -7.30
CA PRO A 176 10.61 18.43 -6.33
C PRO A 176 10.43 19.46 -5.20
N PHE A 177 9.61 19.13 -4.20
CA PHE A 177 9.60 19.85 -2.93
C PHE A 177 9.86 18.87 -1.77
#